data_AF-A0A4P6LZQ5-F1
#
_entry.id   AF-A0A4P6LZQ5-F1
#
_cell.length_a   1.000
_cell.length_b   1.000
_cell.length_c   1.000
_cell.angle_alpha   90.00
_cell.angle_beta   90.00
_cell.angle_gamma   90.00
#
_symmetry.space_group_name_H-M   'P 1'
#
loop_
_entity.id
_entity.type
_entity.pdbx_description
1 polymer ?
#
loop_
_entity_poly.entity_id
_entity_poly.type
_entity_poly.pdbx_seq_one_letter_code
_entity_poly.pdbx_strand_id
1 'polypeptide(L)' 'MLRIAVCDDDKDAVQIHKGIVEDCLRQYGRIGEIAAYTSSDNLLYDITEDSFFFDLILHFPSAASGYSTDFVVYL' A
#
# COMPACT_ATOMS: atom_id res chain seq x y z
N MET A 1 -14.85 5.86 4.20
CA MET A 1 -14.22 5.17 3.05
C MET A 1 -12.75 5.05 3.42
N LEU A 2 -12.18 3.85 3.42
CA LEU A 2 -10.78 3.67 3.79
C LEU A 2 -9.88 4.04 2.62
N ARG A 3 -8.87 4.88 2.82
CA ARG A 3 -7.84 5.17 1.83
C ARG A 3 -6.60 4.36 2.16
N ILE A 4 -6.23 3.44 1.28
CA ILE A 4 -5.13 2.52 1.49
C ILE A 4 -4.07 2.78 0.42
N ALA A 5 -2.84 3.06 0.84
CA ALA A 5 -1.69 3.12 -0.06
C ALA A 5 -0.94 1.78 -0.03
N VAL A 6 -0.66 1.22 -1.20
CA VAL A 6 0.20 0.05 -1.38
C VAL A 6 1.46 0.51 -2.09
N CYS A 7 2.61 0.26 -1.50
CA CYS A 7 3.91 0.64 -2.05
C CYS A 7 4.86 -0.56 -2.08
N ASP A 8 5.45 -0.82 -3.24
CA ASP A 8 6.48 -1.85 -3.44
C ASP A 8 7.36 -1.41 -4.62
N ASP A 9 8.64 -1.78 -4.63
CA ASP A 9 9.58 -1.45 -5.71
C ASP A 9 9.37 -2.32 -6.97
N ASP A 10 8.69 -3.46 -6.82
CA ASP A 10 8.29 -4.33 -7.91
C ASP A 10 6.83 -4.08 -8.33
N LYS A 11 6.64 -3.72 -9.61
CA LYS A 11 5.32 -3.47 -10.21
C LYS A 11 4.38 -4.66 -10.12
N ASP A 12 4.89 -5.86 -10.30
CA ASP A 12 4.08 -7.09 -10.27
C ASP A 12 3.64 -7.37 -8.83
N ALA A 13 4.52 -7.15 -7.86
CA ALA A 13 4.20 -7.25 -6.43
C ALA A 13 3.16 -6.20 -6.01
N VAL A 14 3.28 -4.93 -6.45
CA VAL A 14 2.25 -3.89 -6.22
C VAL A 14 0.86 -4.35 -6.68
N GLN A 15 0.76 -4.97 -7.87
CA GLN A 15 -0.53 -5.42 -8.39
C GLN A 15 -1.11 -6.61 -7.59
N ILE A 16 -0.26 -7.57 -7.20
CA ILE A 16 -0.68 -8.70 -6.36
C ILE A 16 -1.20 -8.20 -5.02
N HIS A 17 -0.43 -7.32 -4.37
CA HIS A 17 -0.80 -6.75 -3.07
C HIS A 17 -2.07 -5.90 -3.16
N LYS A 18 -2.23 -5.10 -4.22
CA LYS A 18 -3.47 -4.38 -4.48
C LYS A 18 -4.67 -5.33 -4.57
N GLY A 19 -4.55 -6.44 -5.31
CA GLY A 19 -5.59 -7.46 -5.42
C GLY A 19 -5.98 -8.07 -4.06
N ILE A 20 -5.00 -8.38 -3.21
CA ILE A 20 -5.24 -8.90 -1.86
C ILE A 20 -6.02 -7.89 -1.01
N VAL A 21 -5.66 -6.61 -1.08
CA VAL A 21 -6.37 -5.55 -0.34
C VAL A 21 -7.79 -5.36 -0.87
N GLU A 22 -7.99 -5.39 -2.19
CA GLU A 22 -9.32 -5.33 -2.81
C GLU A 22 -10.22 -6.49 -2.37
N ASP A 23 -9.70 -7.71 -2.38
CA ASP A 23 -10.45 -8.89 -1.94
C ASP A 23 -10.75 -8.84 -0.45
N CYS A 24 -9.84 -8.34 0.37
CA CYS A 24 -10.06 -8.10 1.78
C CYS A 24 -11.21 -7.09 2.00
N LEU A 25 -11.15 -5.93 1.34
CA LEU A 25 -12.21 -4.92 1.40
C LEU A 25 -13.57 -5.49 0.98
N ARG A 26 -13.61 -6.28 -0.10
CA ARG A 26 -14.83 -6.95 -0.57
C ARG A 26 -15.37 -7.95 0.45
N GLN A 27 -14.51 -8.79 1.02
CA GLN A 27 -14.92 -9.78 2.03
C GLN A 27 -15.53 -9.13 3.28
N TYR A 28 -14.98 -8.01 3.72
CA TYR A 28 -15.49 -7.26 4.87
C TYR A 28 -16.62 -6.27 4.51
N GLY A 29 -17.07 -6.24 3.25
CA GLY A 29 -18.12 -5.34 2.77
C GLY A 29 -17.78 -3.86 2.92
N ARG A 30 -16.50 -3.50 2.92
CA ARG A 30 -16.04 -2.12 3.12
C ARG A 30 -15.65 -1.49 1.80
N ILE A 31 -16.06 -0.24 1.61
CA ILE A 31 -15.65 0.56 0.46
C ILE A 31 -14.35 1.28 0.84
N GLY A 32 -13.29 0.96 0.10
CA GLY A 32 -11.99 1.62 0.21
C GLY A 32 -11.42 2.00 -1.15
N GLU A 33 -10.64 3.07 -1.15
CA GLU A 33 -9.87 3.58 -2.29
C GLU A 33 -8.43 3.10 -2.11
N ILE A 34 -7.88 2.43 -3.13
CA ILE A 34 -6.52 1.89 -3.08
C ILE A 34 -5.64 2.64 -4.07
N ALA A 35 -4.60 3.29 -3.55
CA ALA A 35 -3.55 3.91 -4.33
C ALA A 35 -2.34 2.97 -4.39
N ALA A 36 -1.76 2.81 -5.58
CA ALA A 36 -0.68 1.87 -5.85
C ALA A 36 0.56 2.64 -6.30
N TYR A 37 1.65 2.50 -5.55
CA TYR A 37 2.91 3.20 -5.75
C TYR A 37 4.03 2.20 -6.02
N THR A 38 4.80 2.46 -7.07
CA THR A 38 5.95 1.63 -7.46
C THR A 38 7.27 2.22 -6.98
N SER A 39 7.20 3.27 -6.14
CA SER A 39 8.33 4.01 -5.58
C SER A 39 7.84 4.72 -4.32
N SER A 40 8.60 4.57 -3.23
CA SER A 40 8.33 5.21 -1.95
C SER A 40 8.43 6.73 -2.00
N ASP A 41 9.19 7.30 -2.95
CA ASP A 41 9.32 8.75 -3.10
C ASP A 41 8.01 9.39 -3.57
N ASN A 42 7.30 8.71 -4.48
CA ASN A 42 5.99 9.19 -4.97
C ASN A 42 4.94 9.14 -3.86
N LEU A 43 4.97 8.11 -3.01
CA LEU A 43 4.10 8.02 -1.84
C LEU A 43 4.39 9.14 -0.83
N LEU A 44 5.66 9.39 -0.53
CA LEU A 44 6.07 10.46 0.37
C LEU A 44 5.65 11.83 -0.17
N TYR A 45 5.80 12.07 -1.47
CA TYR A 45 5.37 13.32 -2.10
C TYR A 45 3.86 13.54 -1.95
N ASP A 46 3.04 12.53 -2.25
CA ASP A 46 1.58 12.63 -2.13
C ASP A 46 1.13 12.90 -0.68
N ILE A 47 1.82 12.31 0.31
CA ILE A 47 1.51 12.52 1.73
C ILE A 47 1.97 13.90 2.23
N THR A 48 3.17 14.33 1.83
CA THR A 48 3.82 15.52 2.42
C THR A 48 3.46 16.82 1.70
N GLU A 49 3.36 16.80 0.38
CA GLU A 49 3.12 17.99 -0.44
C GLU A 49 1.63 18.12 -0.80
N ASP A 50 0.99 17.04 -1.26
CA ASP A 50 -0.42 17.06 -1.66
C ASP A 50 -1.40 16.79 -0.49
N SER A 51 -0.87 16.54 0.72
CA SER A 51 -1.66 16.26 1.93
C SER A 51 -2.69 15.13 1.73
N PHE A 52 -2.33 14.09 0.96
CA PHE A 52 -3.16 12.89 0.88
C PHE A 52 -3.08 12.11 2.19
N PHE A 53 -4.20 12.03 2.88
CA PHE A 53 -4.35 11.20 4.07
C PHE A 53 -4.75 9.79 3.68
N PHE A 54 -3.91 8.82 4.06
CA PHE A 54 -4.20 7.40 3.98
C PHE A 54 -4.51 6.88 5.39
N ASP A 55 -5.54 6.04 5.50
CA ASP A 55 -5.87 5.33 6.74
C ASP A 55 -4.90 4.17 6.98
N LEU A 56 -4.29 3.63 5.91
CA LEU A 56 -3.36 2.50 5.96
C LEU A 56 -2.32 2.61 4.86
N ILE A 57 -1.05 2.45 5.21
CA ILE A 57 0.05 2.34 4.26
C ILE A 57 0.65 0.94 4.39
N LEU A 58 0.73 0.22 3.28
CA LEU A 58 1.34 -1.10 3.18
C LEU A 58 2.60 -0.99 2.32
N HIS A 59 3.75 -1.05 2.97
CA HIS A 59 5.04 -1.12 2.30
C HIS A 59 5.55 -2.56 2.32
N PHE A 60 5.77 -3.14 1.15
CA PHE A 60 6.28 -4.50 1.01
C PHE A 60 7.74 -4.42 0.55
N PRO A 61 8.71 -4.81 1.39
CA PRO A 61 10.08 -4.91 0.96
C PRO A 61 10.24 -6.16 0.07
N SER A 62 10.77 -5.97 -1.14
CA SER A 62 11.13 -7.06 -2.05
C SER A 62 11.92 -8.15 -1.32
N ALA A 63 11.53 -9.41 -1.57
CA ALA A 63 12.03 -10.64 -0.92
C ALA A 63 13.54 -10.91 -1.11
N ALA A 64 14.30 -9.98 -1.68
CA ALA A 64 15.75 -10.03 -1.81
C ALA A 64 16.49 -9.83 -0.47
N SER A 65 15.85 -9.24 0.53
CA SER A 65 16.35 -9.21 1.90
C SER A 65 15.54 -10.19 2.75
N GLY A 66 16.17 -11.20 3.34
CA GLY A 66 15.53 -12.28 4.12
C GLY A 66 14.85 -11.84 5.42
N TYR A 67 14.15 -10.71 5.41
CA TYR A 67 13.23 -10.26 6.44
C TYR A 67 11.85 -10.84 6.13
N SER A 68 11.20 -11.34 7.18
CA SER A 68 9.77 -11.67 7.17
C SER A 68 9.00 -10.48 6.59
N THR A 69 7.88 -10.73 5.91
CA THR A 69 6.95 -9.70 5.42
C THR A 69 6.46 -8.84 6.59
N ASP A 70 7.28 -7.90 7.01
CA ASP A 70 7.01 -6.98 8.09
C ASP A 70 6.18 -5.86 7.47
N PHE A 71 4.86 -5.98 7.65
CA PHE A 71 3.91 -4.93 7.35
C PHE A 71 4.24 -3.71 8.22
N VAL A 72 5.00 -2.75 7.66
CA VAL A 72 5.25 -1.49 8.36
C VAL A 72 4.03 -0.59 8.18
N VAL A 73 3.14 -0.60 9.17
CA VAL A 73 2.01 0.33 9.25
C VAL A 73 2.49 1.63 9.90
N TYR A 74 2.57 2.70 9.12
CA TYR A 74 2.72 4.05 9.67
C TYR A 74 1.32 4.58 10.02
N LEU A 75 1.06 4.79 11.32
CA LEU A 75 -0.11 5.49 11.87
C LEU A 75 0.23 6.95 12.16
#